data_AF-A0A955S7M3-F1
#
_entry.id   AF-A0A955S7M3-F1
#
_cell.length_a   1.000
_cell.length_b   1.000
_cell.length_c   1.000
_cell.angle_alpha   90.00
_cell.angle_beta   90.00
_cell.angle_gamma   90.00
#
_symmetry.space_group_name_H-M   'P 1'
#
loop_
_entity.id
_entity.type
_entity.pdbx_description
1 polymer ?
#
loop_
_entity_poly.entity_id
_entity_poly.type
_entity_poly.pdbx_seq_one_letter_code
_entity_poly.pdbx_strand_id
1 'polypeptide(L)'
;KGALAWAGLPEIDLSFLSFIAFIAVIAAMVQIVEMVLDRFSPKLYSALGIFLPLIAVNCAILGGSLFMAERGYNFPESVVFGFGSGAGWFLAIVAMAAIRAKLQYSHIPNSLKGLGITMIITGLMAMGFMCFAGIQL
;
A
#
# COMPACT_ATOMS: atom_id res chain seq x y z
N LYS A 1 -14.89 19.44 -10.51
CA LYS A 1 -15.37 20.77 -10.97
C LYS A 1 -15.99 21.50 -9.77
N GLY A 2 -15.41 22.63 -9.37
CA GLY A 2 -15.98 23.53 -8.35
C GLY A 2 -15.94 23.02 -6.90
N ALA A 3 -14.78 22.62 -6.38
CA ALA A 3 -14.64 22.17 -4.98
C ALA A 3 -14.92 23.29 -3.95
N LEU A 4 -14.80 24.58 -4.35
CA LEU A 4 -15.12 25.77 -3.55
C LEU A 4 -16.48 26.42 -3.90
N ALA A 5 -17.38 25.70 -4.59
CA ALA A 5 -18.72 26.23 -4.87
C ALA A 5 -19.46 26.63 -3.57
N TRP A 6 -19.15 25.97 -2.44
CA TRP A 6 -19.71 26.29 -1.13
C TRP A 6 -19.11 27.54 -0.47
N ALA A 7 -17.95 28.02 -0.94
CA ALA A 7 -17.22 29.18 -0.41
C ALA A 7 -17.15 30.36 -1.41
N GLY A 8 -17.93 30.33 -2.49
CA GLY A 8 -18.11 31.45 -3.42
C GLY A 8 -17.02 31.64 -4.48
N LEU A 9 -16.10 30.68 -4.65
CA LEU A 9 -15.01 30.75 -5.64
C LEU A 9 -15.07 29.54 -6.60
N PRO A 10 -15.98 29.57 -7.60
CA PRO A 10 -16.24 28.43 -8.48
C PRO A 10 -15.14 28.15 -9.52
N GLU A 11 -14.26 29.11 -9.82
CA GLU A 11 -13.22 28.98 -10.87
C GLU A 11 -11.88 28.43 -10.38
N ILE A 12 -11.67 28.25 -9.07
CA ILE A 12 -10.41 27.74 -8.54
C ILE A 12 -10.46 26.21 -8.50
N ASP A 13 -9.73 25.56 -9.43
CA ASP A 13 -9.58 24.11 -9.46
C ASP A 13 -8.55 23.63 -8.42
N LEU A 14 -9.03 23.24 -7.23
CA LEU A 14 -8.20 22.69 -6.15
C LEU A 14 -7.95 21.17 -6.28
N SER A 15 -8.11 20.57 -7.47
CA SER A 15 -7.84 19.13 -7.65
C SER A 15 -6.43 18.72 -7.20
N PHE A 16 -5.43 19.61 -7.33
CA PHE A 16 -4.07 19.38 -6.83
C PHE A 16 -4.00 19.27 -5.29
N LEU A 17 -4.86 20.00 -4.57
CA LEU A 17 -4.90 19.98 -3.11
C LEU A 17 -5.45 18.65 -2.58
N SER A 18 -6.28 17.95 -3.37
CA SER A 18 -6.81 16.63 -3.02
C SER A 18 -5.69 15.60 -2.83
N PHE A 19 -4.73 15.53 -3.74
CA PHE A 19 -3.57 14.63 -3.62
C PHE A 19 -2.72 14.94 -2.39
N ILE A 20 -2.46 16.21 -2.12
CA ILE A 20 -1.71 16.64 -0.94
C ILE A 20 -2.46 16.28 0.34
N ALA A 21 -3.78 16.49 0.37
CA ALA A 21 -4.63 16.14 1.51
C ALA A 21 -4.59 14.64 1.80
N PHE A 22 -4.69 13.78 0.78
CA PHE A 22 -4.57 12.33 0.98
C PHE A 22 -3.20 11.93 1.55
N ILE A 23 -2.11 12.44 0.98
CA ILE A 23 -0.76 12.15 1.47
C ILE A 23 -0.58 12.63 2.92
N ALA A 24 -1.08 13.83 3.25
CA ALA A 24 -0.99 14.39 4.61
C ALA A 24 -1.75 13.54 5.64
N VAL A 25 -2.96 13.08 5.31
CA VAL A 25 -3.75 12.20 6.18
C VAL A 25 -3.05 10.85 6.40
N ILE A 26 -2.49 10.25 5.33
CA ILE A 26 -1.74 9.00 5.43
C ILE A 26 -0.47 9.21 6.27
N ALA A 27 0.27 10.28 6.05
CA ALA A 27 1.48 10.61 6.81
C ALA A 27 1.18 10.77 8.31
N ALA A 28 0.09 11.47 8.67
CA ALA A 28 -0.33 11.60 10.05
C ALA A 28 -0.69 10.24 10.68
N MET A 29 -1.37 9.36 9.94
CA MET A 29 -1.69 8.00 10.42
C MET A 29 -0.44 7.13 10.59
N VAL A 30 0.49 7.16 9.63
CA VAL A 30 1.77 6.43 9.71
C VAL A 30 2.61 6.93 10.88
N GLN A 31 2.58 8.23 11.17
CA GLN A 31 3.26 8.81 12.33
C GLN A 31 2.73 8.24 13.65
N ILE A 32 1.41 8.08 13.76
CA ILE A 32 0.80 7.44 14.94
C ILE A 32 1.28 5.99 15.05
N VAL A 33 1.33 5.25 13.93
CA VAL A 33 1.84 3.87 13.91
C VAL A 33 3.30 3.80 14.33
N GLU A 34 4.14 4.75 13.91
CA GLU A 34 5.54 4.84 14.34
C GLU A 34 5.67 4.96 15.87
N MET A 35 4.91 5.88 16.48
CA MET A 35 4.90 6.06 17.94
C MET A 35 4.38 4.82 18.68
N VAL A 36 3.40 4.11 18.12
CA VAL A 36 2.88 2.85 18.68
C VAL A 36 3.94 1.75 18.60
N LEU A 37 4.64 1.62 17.46
CA LEU A 37 5.64 0.57 17.26
C LEU A 37 6.86 0.74 18.18
N ASP A 38 7.32 1.97 18.40
CA ASP A 38 8.42 2.26 19.33
C ASP A 38 8.08 1.79 20.76
N ARG A 39 6.81 1.98 21.19
CA ARG A 39 6.37 1.58 22.53
C ARG A 39 6.10 0.08 22.68
N PHE A 40 5.52 -0.59 21.69
CA PHE A 40 5.10 -1.99 21.82
C PHE A 40 6.15 -3.00 21.32
N SER A 41 6.92 -2.67 20.28
CA SER A 41 7.85 -3.61 19.65
C SER A 41 9.12 -2.92 19.14
N PRO A 42 10.09 -2.64 20.04
CA PRO A 42 11.35 -2.01 19.64
C PRO A 42 12.16 -2.87 18.66
N LYS A 43 11.98 -4.21 18.68
CA LYS A 43 12.59 -5.13 17.72
C LYS A 43 12.12 -4.84 16.29
N LEU A 44 10.82 -4.64 16.08
CA LEU A 44 10.28 -4.36 14.75
C LEU A 44 10.64 -2.95 14.27
N TYR A 45 10.64 -1.97 15.18
CA TYR A 45 11.10 -0.61 14.87
C TYR A 45 12.57 -0.61 14.39
N SER A 46 13.45 -1.34 15.06
CA SER A 46 14.87 -1.45 14.65
C SER A 46 15.08 -2.20 13.32
N ALA A 47 14.20 -3.16 12.99
CA ALA A 47 14.28 -3.94 11.75
C ALA A 47 13.68 -3.19 10.55
N LEU A 48 12.64 -2.39 10.78
CA LEU A 48 11.88 -1.71 9.74
C LEU A 48 12.40 -0.29 9.50
N GLY A 49 12.98 0.39 10.50
CA GLY A 49 13.81 1.60 10.36
C GLY A 49 13.26 2.64 9.37
N ILE A 50 14.07 2.95 8.35
CA ILE A 50 13.76 3.93 7.29
C ILE A 50 12.50 3.57 6.48
N PHE A 51 12.05 2.31 6.50
CA PHE A 51 10.85 1.91 5.79
C PHE A 51 9.55 2.41 6.46
N LEU A 52 9.55 2.79 7.76
CA LEU A 52 8.35 3.32 8.41
C LEU A 52 7.84 4.60 7.75
N PRO A 53 8.65 5.67 7.59
CA PRO A 53 8.23 6.87 6.85
C PRO A 53 7.87 6.60 5.39
N LEU A 54 8.51 5.60 4.77
CA LEU A 54 8.27 5.22 3.37
C LEU A 54 6.89 4.56 3.17
N ILE A 55 6.22 4.12 4.23
CA ILE A 55 4.83 3.62 4.16
C ILE A 55 3.87 4.74 3.72
N ALA A 56 4.15 6.00 4.09
CA ALA A 56 3.27 7.12 3.77
C ALA A 56 3.13 7.35 2.25
N VAL A 57 4.15 6.96 1.48
CA VAL A 57 4.18 7.06 0.02
C VAL A 57 3.98 5.71 -0.67
N ASN A 58 3.47 4.70 0.05
CA ASN A 58 3.21 3.39 -0.53
C ASN A 58 2.13 3.49 -1.64
N CYS A 59 2.45 2.93 -2.80
CA CYS A 59 1.61 2.99 -3.99
C CYS A 59 0.26 2.27 -3.82
N ALA A 60 0.20 1.18 -3.04
CA ALA A 60 -1.05 0.47 -2.80
C ALA A 60 -1.98 1.27 -1.88
N ILE A 61 -1.44 1.94 -0.85
CA ILE A 61 -2.24 2.75 0.08
C ILE A 61 -2.82 3.98 -0.64
N LEU A 62 -1.97 4.72 -1.35
CA LEU A 62 -2.40 5.91 -2.10
C LEU A 62 -3.32 5.54 -3.28
N GLY A 63 -3.04 4.45 -3.98
CA GLY A 63 -3.92 3.96 -5.05
C GLY A 63 -5.29 3.52 -4.53
N GLY A 64 -5.34 2.85 -3.38
CA GLY A 64 -6.60 2.43 -2.74
C GLY A 64 -7.48 3.62 -2.34
N SER A 65 -6.90 4.66 -1.73
CA SER A 65 -7.66 5.86 -1.36
C SER A 65 -8.15 6.65 -2.58
N LEU A 66 -7.37 6.71 -3.65
CA LEU A 66 -7.77 7.33 -4.92
C LEU A 66 -8.90 6.56 -5.61
N PHE A 67 -8.82 5.23 -5.70
CA PHE A 67 -9.88 4.43 -6.29
C PHE A 67 -11.19 4.52 -5.50
N MET A 68 -11.12 4.67 -4.18
CA MET A 68 -12.31 4.90 -3.35
C MET A 68 -12.98 6.24 -3.68
N ALA A 69 -12.18 7.29 -3.88
CA ALA A 69 -12.67 8.61 -4.24
C ALA A 69 -13.23 8.67 -5.67
N GLU A 70 -12.57 8.04 -6.65
CA GLU A 70 -13.04 8.00 -8.04
C GLU A 70 -14.31 7.16 -8.23
N ARG A 71 -14.46 6.08 -7.45
CA ARG A 71 -15.65 5.21 -7.51
C ARG A 71 -16.85 5.74 -6.71
N GLY A 72 -16.66 6.78 -5.91
CA GLY A 72 -17.74 7.42 -5.15
C GLY A 72 -18.38 6.52 -4.09
N TYR A 73 -17.61 5.65 -3.44
CA TYR A 73 -18.14 4.74 -2.42
C TYR A 73 -18.70 5.47 -1.20
N ASN A 74 -19.78 4.95 -0.64
CA ASN A 74 -20.31 5.43 0.63
C ASN A 74 -19.37 5.07 1.80
N PHE A 75 -19.56 5.69 2.97
CA PHE A 75 -18.76 5.40 4.17
C PHE A 75 -18.66 3.90 4.54
N PRO A 76 -19.76 3.12 4.62
CA PRO A 76 -19.67 1.70 4.95
C PRO A 76 -18.95 0.87 3.87
N GLU A 77 -19.19 1.16 2.59
CA GLU A 77 -18.53 0.49 1.46
C GLU A 77 -17.02 0.78 1.44
N SER A 78 -16.65 2.02 1.78
CA SER A 78 -15.27 2.48 1.88
C SER A 78 -14.48 1.72 2.96
N VAL A 79 -15.09 1.44 4.11
CA VAL A 79 -14.47 0.66 5.19
C VAL A 79 -14.21 -0.78 4.74
N VAL A 80 -15.20 -1.41 4.11
CA VAL A 80 -15.06 -2.79 3.60
C VAL A 80 -14.02 -2.86 2.48
N PHE A 81 -14.02 -1.89 1.57
CA PHE A 81 -13.03 -1.79 0.49
C PHE A 81 -11.60 -1.56 1.02
N GLY A 82 -11.44 -0.67 2.00
CA GLY A 82 -10.15 -0.43 2.66
C GLY A 82 -9.62 -1.68 3.39
N PHE A 83 -10.49 -2.37 4.12
CA PHE A 83 -10.10 -3.61 4.80
C PHE A 83 -9.79 -4.75 3.81
N GLY A 84 -10.60 -4.91 2.77
CA GLY A 84 -10.40 -5.93 1.73
C GLY A 84 -9.10 -5.72 0.93
N SER A 85 -8.84 -4.49 0.50
CA SER A 85 -7.59 -4.14 -0.20
C SER A 85 -6.36 -4.30 0.69
N GLY A 86 -6.45 -3.92 1.97
CA GLY A 86 -5.41 -4.14 2.97
C GLY A 86 -5.12 -5.62 3.21
N ALA A 87 -6.16 -6.45 3.33
CA ALA A 87 -6.03 -7.90 3.49
C ALA A 87 -5.38 -8.56 2.25
N GLY A 88 -5.74 -8.11 1.04
CA GLY A 88 -5.11 -8.56 -0.21
C GLY A 88 -3.62 -8.24 -0.27
N TRP A 89 -3.25 -7.01 0.13
CA TRP A 89 -1.84 -6.61 0.22
C TRP A 89 -1.07 -7.42 1.26
N PHE A 90 -1.66 -7.65 2.43
CA PHE A 90 -1.09 -8.51 3.47
C PHE A 90 -0.82 -9.93 2.96
N LEU A 91 -1.80 -10.53 2.27
CA LEU A 91 -1.66 -11.87 1.68
C LEU A 91 -0.50 -11.93 0.68
N ALA A 92 -0.36 -10.91 -0.17
CA ALA A 92 0.73 -10.84 -1.16
C ALA A 92 2.12 -10.76 -0.48
N ILE A 93 2.27 -9.96 0.58
CA ILE A 93 3.53 -9.87 1.33
C ILE A 93 3.85 -11.19 2.04
N VAL A 94 2.86 -11.81 2.69
CA VAL A 94 3.04 -13.10 3.38
C VAL A 94 3.44 -14.20 2.40
N ALA A 95 2.81 -14.26 1.22
CA ALA A 95 3.18 -15.18 0.16
C ALA A 95 4.63 -14.96 -0.32
N MET A 96 5.02 -13.71 -0.55
CA MET A 96 6.39 -13.36 -0.93
C MET A 96 7.40 -13.77 0.16
N ALA A 97 7.08 -13.53 1.44
CA ALA A 97 7.92 -13.92 2.57
C ALA A 97 8.08 -15.45 2.64
N ALA A 98 7.00 -16.21 2.45
CA ALA A 98 7.02 -17.67 2.44
C ALA A 98 7.90 -18.23 1.31
N ILE A 99 7.77 -17.69 0.09
CA ILE A 99 8.60 -18.09 -1.06
C ILE A 99 10.08 -17.78 -0.78
N ARG A 100 10.38 -16.58 -0.25
CA ARG A 100 11.76 -16.18 0.09
C ARG A 100 12.37 -17.07 1.16
N ALA A 101 11.63 -17.42 2.22
CA ALA A 101 12.09 -18.34 3.26
C ALA A 101 12.44 -19.72 2.69
N LYS A 102 11.60 -20.25 1.78
CA LYS A 102 11.87 -21.54 1.11
C LYS A 102 13.11 -21.48 0.22
N LEU A 103 13.32 -20.36 -0.47
CA LEU A 103 14.46 -20.17 -1.37
C LEU A 103 15.81 -20.09 -0.64
N GLN A 104 15.84 -19.71 0.64
CA GLN A 104 17.09 -19.65 1.42
C GLN A 104 17.78 -21.02 1.54
N TYR A 105 17.01 -22.11 1.45
CA TYR A 105 17.53 -23.48 1.47
C TYR A 105 17.90 -24.01 0.07
N SER A 106 17.73 -23.21 -0.99
CA SER A 106 17.97 -23.63 -2.37
C SER A 106 19.29 -23.07 -2.92
N HIS A 107 19.92 -23.80 -3.85
CA HIS A 107 21.16 -23.39 -4.51
C HIS A 107 20.90 -22.26 -5.52
N ILE A 108 20.85 -21.03 -5.04
CA ILE A 108 20.73 -19.82 -5.87
C ILE A 108 22.13 -19.39 -6.32
N PRO A 109 22.37 -19.10 -7.61
CA PRO A 109 23.65 -18.57 -8.09
C PRO A 109 23.98 -17.25 -7.38
N ASN A 110 25.23 -17.07 -6.97
CA ASN A 110 25.65 -15.99 -6.08
C ASN A 110 25.30 -14.58 -6.59
N SER A 111 25.31 -14.36 -7.91
CA SER A 111 25.00 -13.07 -8.54
C SER A 111 23.51 -12.68 -8.50
N LEU A 112 22.59 -13.62 -8.26
CA LEU A 112 21.14 -13.35 -8.21
C LEU A 112 20.57 -13.29 -6.78
N LYS A 113 21.40 -13.52 -5.75
CA LYS A 113 20.96 -13.51 -4.36
C LYS A 113 20.49 -12.11 -3.95
N GLY A 114 19.38 -12.04 -3.20
CA GLY A 114 18.80 -10.80 -2.71
C GLY A 114 17.79 -10.19 -3.68
N LEU A 115 18.10 -9.01 -4.23
CA LEU A 115 17.17 -8.20 -5.03
C LEU A 115 16.79 -8.85 -6.37
N GLY A 116 17.77 -9.43 -7.09
CA GLY A 116 17.54 -10.03 -8.41
C GLY A 116 16.48 -11.13 -8.38
N ILE A 117 16.64 -12.10 -7.48
CA ILE A 117 15.67 -13.20 -7.36
C ILE A 117 14.32 -12.74 -6.81
N THR A 118 14.30 -11.71 -5.96
CA THR A 118 13.04 -11.14 -5.43
C THR A 118 12.22 -10.52 -6.57
N MET A 119 12.85 -9.86 -7.54
CA MET A 119 12.16 -9.31 -8.70
C MET A 119 11.57 -10.40 -9.60
N ILE A 120 12.32 -11.49 -9.83
CA ILE A 120 11.84 -12.66 -10.59
C ILE A 120 10.64 -13.31 -9.88
N ILE A 121 10.74 -13.51 -8.57
CA ILE A 121 9.63 -14.06 -7.76
C ILE A 121 8.40 -13.17 -7.86
N THR A 122 8.57 -11.86 -7.78
CA THR A 122 7.46 -10.91 -7.88
C THR A 122 6.77 -11.02 -9.24
N GLY A 123 7.53 -11.16 -10.33
CA GLY A 123 6.98 -11.40 -11.67
C GLY A 123 6.23 -12.74 -11.80
N LEU A 124 6.79 -13.82 -11.27
CA LEU A 124 6.13 -15.14 -11.23
C LEU A 124 4.83 -15.10 -10.39
N MET A 125 4.86 -14.41 -9.26
CA MET A 125 3.71 -14.22 -8.39
C MET A 125 2.62 -13.38 -9.08
N ALA A 126 3.00 -12.35 -9.85
CA ALA A 126 2.05 -11.56 -10.64
C ALA A 126 1.33 -12.41 -11.71
N MET A 127 2.04 -13.33 -12.38
CA MET A 127 1.40 -14.28 -13.30
C MET A 127 0.42 -15.23 -12.59
N GLY A 128 0.73 -15.65 -11.36
CA GLY A 128 -0.21 -16.42 -10.53
C GLY A 128 -1.48 -15.62 -10.18
N PHE A 129 -1.33 -14.35 -9.83
CA PHE A 129 -2.48 -13.49 -9.51
C PHE A 129 -3.32 -13.12 -10.75
N MET A 130 -2.74 -13.11 -11.96
CA MET A 130 -3.51 -12.91 -13.19
C MET A 130 -4.60 -13.97 -13.41
N CYS A 131 -4.50 -15.16 -12.81
CA CYS A 131 -5.58 -16.15 -12.85
C CYS A 131 -6.90 -15.63 -12.26
N PHE A 132 -6.85 -14.67 -11.34
CA PHE A 132 -8.04 -14.06 -10.76
C PHE A 132 -8.57 -12.85 -11.53
N ALA A 133 -7.86 -12.38 -12.57
CA ALA A 133 -8.26 -11.19 -13.33
C ALA A 133 -9.57 -11.38 -14.14
N GLY A 134 -9.96 -12.63 -14.41
CA GLY A 134 -11.20 -12.96 -15.11
C GLY A 134 -12.45 -13.04 -14.22
N ILE A 135 -12.31 -12.93 -12.89
CA ILE A 135 -13.45 -12.98 -11.97
C ILE A 135 -14.09 -11.59 -11.92
N GLN A 136 -15.21 -11.43 -12.64
CA GLN A 136 -16.07 -10.25 -12.51
C GLN A 136 -17.15 -10.56 -11.47
N LEU A 137 -17.28 -9.68 -10.46
CA LEU A 137 -18.34 -9.71 -9.46
C LEU A 137 -19.33 -8.58 -9.75
#